data_AF-A0A2N2UR54-F1
#
_entry.id   AF-A0A2N2UR54-F1
#
_cell.length_a   1.000
_cell.length_b   1.000
_cell.length_c   1.000
_cell.angle_alpha   90.00
_cell.angle_beta   90.00
_cell.angle_gamma   90.00
#
_symmetry.space_group_name_H-M   'P 1'
#
loop_
_entity.id
_entity.type
_entity.pdbx_description
1 polymer ?
#
loop_
_entity_poly.entity_id
_entity_poly.type
_entity_poly.pdbx_seq_one_letter_code
_entity_poly.pdbx_strand_id
1 'polypeptide(L)'
;MFNIERSTLTEYLIDQRRHHPEATGELNALILQVAQACKAISRAVAHGALADMLGDHGSANVQGEQQKKLDVLADGIFLRATHWGGGLAGMVSEENEAPIPLPAGHARGKYLLVFDPLDGSSNIDVNVSVGSIFSILRAPTPGEDAVANDFLQPGTRQVAAGYAIYGPSTMLVLSVGTGVAGFTFNPILGDFFLTHPDIRVPDSTREFAINASNSRFWEPPVRRYVDECLAGHSGPRGADFNMRWIASLVAETHRILMRGGVFLYPRDNKAPSRPGRLRLLYECNPIGFIVEQAGGRASTASGPVLEVKPEALHQRIGFVFGSREEVERIETYHADPTAGLERPLPLFNTEEIFRRESVTAAVIEGDSFHAFDRKTMREKLAAAEAGGELSRFSHFGAEANLFSELEKLFRTYAESGSGRRRKYLHNLEEAAPYNQEPGTFTAWEEIPTGTDLLFYEGLHGAVQMEGADIARFPDLLIGVVPVVNLEWIQKLHRDKNMRGYSTEAVTDTILRRMHDYVHYVVPQFSRTHVNFQRVPMVDTSNPFIARTIPTADESMVVIRFANPKGIDFPYLQNMIDGSFMSRANTIVVPGGKMELAMQLIFTPFIWRLMERRRKLL
;
A
#
# COMPACT_ATOMS: atom_id res chain seq x y z
N MET A 1 -15.29 23.53 -35.82
CA MET A 1 -16.73 23.40 -36.09
C MET A 1 -17.43 23.45 -34.72
N PHE A 2 -18.19 24.51 -34.43
CA PHE A 2 -18.90 24.63 -33.15
C PHE A 2 -20.08 23.65 -33.16
N ASN A 3 -20.07 22.64 -32.29
CA ASN A 3 -21.22 21.74 -32.14
C ASN A 3 -22.25 22.43 -31.25
N ILE A 4 -23.37 22.87 -31.84
CA ILE A 4 -24.47 23.58 -31.17
C ILE A 4 -25.32 22.61 -30.32
N GLU A 5 -25.11 21.30 -30.43
CA GLU A 5 -25.92 20.27 -29.74
C GLU A 5 -25.41 19.89 -28.34
N ARG A 6 -24.31 20.48 -27.84
CA ARG A 6 -23.78 20.13 -26.51
C ARG A 6 -24.61 20.81 -25.41
N SER A 7 -25.14 20.01 -24.48
CA SER A 7 -25.85 20.51 -23.30
C SER A 7 -24.96 21.40 -22.44
N THR A 8 -25.50 22.53 -22.00
CA THR A 8 -24.91 23.41 -20.98
C THR A 8 -25.01 22.78 -19.58
N LEU A 9 -24.23 23.31 -18.63
CA LEU A 9 -24.38 22.97 -17.21
C LEU A 9 -25.81 23.19 -16.72
N THR A 10 -26.45 24.27 -17.15
CA THR A 10 -27.84 24.59 -16.77
C THR A 10 -28.81 23.52 -17.26
N GLU A 11 -28.71 23.10 -18.53
CA GLU A 11 -29.56 22.04 -19.08
C GLU A 11 -29.34 20.70 -18.38
N TYR A 12 -28.07 20.34 -18.11
CA TYR A 12 -27.74 19.13 -17.34
C TYR A 12 -28.38 19.15 -15.94
N LEU A 13 -28.27 20.25 -15.20
CA LEU A 13 -28.86 20.37 -13.86
C LEU A 13 -30.39 20.34 -13.88
N ILE A 14 -31.03 20.92 -14.91
CA ILE A 14 -32.48 20.83 -15.10
C ILE A 14 -32.89 19.38 -15.34
N ASP A 15 -32.11 18.64 -16.15
CA ASP A 15 -32.36 17.24 -16.44
C ASP A 15 -32.20 16.36 -15.20
N GLN A 16 -31.10 16.49 -14.45
CA GLN A 16 -30.89 15.79 -13.17
C GLN A 16 -32.03 16.07 -12.18
N ARG A 17 -32.51 17.31 -12.10
CA ARG A 17 -33.65 17.66 -11.23
C ARG A 17 -34.93 16.92 -11.61
N ARG A 18 -35.18 16.64 -12.90
CA ARG A 18 -36.38 15.89 -13.33
C ARG A 18 -36.43 14.47 -12.75
N HIS A 19 -35.29 13.90 -12.41
CA HIS A 19 -35.20 12.61 -11.72
C HIS A 19 -35.50 12.68 -10.21
N HIS A 20 -35.66 13.88 -9.64
CA HIS A 20 -35.94 14.10 -8.22
C HIS A 20 -37.16 15.03 -8.03
N PRO A 21 -38.40 14.50 -7.99
CA PRO A 21 -39.63 15.30 -7.94
C PRO A 21 -39.72 16.28 -6.75
N GLU A 22 -39.07 15.94 -5.63
CA GLU A 22 -39.01 16.74 -4.40
C GLU A 22 -38.03 17.93 -4.48
N ALA A 23 -37.24 18.05 -5.56
CA ALA A 23 -36.19 19.06 -5.68
C ALA A 23 -36.74 20.42 -6.15
N THR A 24 -36.73 21.42 -5.26
CA THR A 24 -37.25 22.78 -5.52
C THR A 24 -36.44 23.60 -6.55
N GLY A 25 -35.22 23.17 -6.90
CA GLY A 25 -34.30 23.89 -7.79
C GLY A 25 -33.31 24.83 -7.10
N GLU A 26 -33.41 25.04 -5.78
CA GLU A 26 -32.44 25.85 -5.01
C GLU A 26 -31.01 25.31 -5.10
N LEU A 27 -30.82 23.98 -5.12
CA LEU A 27 -29.49 23.37 -5.31
C LEU A 27 -28.90 23.73 -6.67
N ASN A 28 -29.71 23.72 -7.74
CA ASN A 28 -29.26 24.09 -9.08
C ASN A 28 -28.78 25.55 -9.09
N ALA A 29 -29.54 26.46 -8.48
CA ALA A 29 -29.17 27.86 -8.38
C ALA A 29 -27.83 28.06 -7.65
N LEU A 30 -27.62 27.35 -6.53
CA LEU A 30 -26.38 27.38 -5.78
C LEU A 30 -25.19 26.85 -6.59
N ILE A 31 -25.35 25.72 -7.30
CA ILE A 31 -24.29 25.17 -8.16
C ILE A 31 -23.96 26.14 -9.30
N LEU A 32 -24.96 26.82 -9.89
CA LEU A 32 -24.73 27.82 -10.94
C LEU A 32 -24.00 29.07 -10.40
N GLN A 33 -24.25 29.47 -9.15
CA GLN A 33 -23.51 30.55 -8.48
C GLN A 33 -22.05 30.16 -8.22
N VAL A 34 -21.81 28.93 -7.75
CA VAL A 34 -20.45 28.38 -7.63
C VAL A 34 -19.76 28.34 -9.00
N ALA A 35 -20.46 27.88 -10.05
CA ALA A 35 -19.91 27.88 -11.40
C ALA A 35 -19.59 29.29 -11.90
N GLN A 36 -20.38 30.30 -11.53
CA GLN A 36 -20.08 31.70 -11.82
C GLN A 36 -18.81 32.18 -11.11
N ALA A 37 -18.59 31.80 -9.85
CA ALA A 37 -17.34 32.05 -9.14
C ALA A 37 -16.15 31.43 -9.88
N CYS A 38 -16.24 30.15 -10.26
CA CYS A 38 -15.19 29.45 -10.99
C CYS A 38 -14.88 30.11 -12.35
N LYS A 39 -15.89 30.62 -13.07
CA LYS A 39 -15.68 31.38 -14.33
C LYS A 39 -14.91 32.67 -14.12
N ALA A 40 -15.18 33.39 -13.01
CA ALA A 40 -14.46 34.61 -12.68
C ALA A 40 -13.02 34.32 -12.24
N ILE A 41 -12.80 33.30 -11.41
CA ILE A 41 -11.45 32.87 -10.99
C ILE A 41 -10.64 32.38 -12.18
N SER A 42 -11.22 31.58 -13.08
CA SER A 42 -10.58 31.13 -14.32
C SER A 42 -10.02 32.30 -15.14
N ARG A 43 -10.78 33.39 -15.29
CA ARG A 43 -10.30 34.60 -15.97
C ARG A 43 -9.15 35.27 -15.22
N ALA A 44 -9.26 35.39 -13.89
CA ALA A 44 -8.20 35.97 -13.07
C ALA A 44 -6.88 35.18 -13.17
N VAL A 45 -6.96 33.84 -13.06
CA VAL A 45 -5.82 32.93 -13.23
C VAL A 45 -5.23 33.05 -14.64
N ALA A 46 -6.08 33.05 -15.68
CA ALA A 46 -5.62 33.14 -17.07
C ALA A 46 -4.93 34.46 -17.43
N HIS A 47 -5.22 35.55 -16.71
CA HIS A 47 -4.50 36.81 -16.89
C HIS A 47 -3.08 36.78 -16.28
N GLY A 48 -2.82 35.91 -15.31
CA GLY A 48 -1.50 35.71 -14.71
C GLY A 48 -0.81 37.01 -14.30
N ALA A 49 0.44 37.19 -14.74
CA ALA A 49 1.24 38.38 -14.44
C ALA A 49 0.63 39.70 -14.95
N LEU A 50 -0.22 39.67 -15.99
CA LEU A 50 -0.87 40.88 -16.52
C LEU A 50 -1.89 41.47 -15.54
N ALA A 51 -2.36 40.68 -14.58
CA ALA A 51 -3.29 41.16 -13.56
C ALA A 51 -2.59 41.85 -12.37
N ASP A 52 -1.26 41.81 -12.26
CA ASP A 52 -0.49 42.25 -11.07
C ASP A 52 -0.91 41.55 -9.75
N MET A 53 -1.47 40.34 -9.89
CA MET A 53 -2.01 39.51 -8.80
C MET A 53 -1.07 38.36 -8.40
N LEU A 54 0.16 38.33 -8.93
CA LEU A 54 1.18 37.36 -8.54
C LEU A 54 1.91 37.80 -7.26
N GLY A 55 2.46 36.82 -6.53
CA GLY A 55 3.19 37.01 -5.29
C GLY A 55 2.36 37.11 -4.00
N ASP A 56 3.08 37.29 -2.89
CA ASP A 56 2.54 37.21 -1.53
C ASP A 56 1.70 38.45 -1.15
N HIS A 57 0.66 38.24 -0.35
CA HIS A 57 -0.16 39.32 0.23
C HIS A 57 0.40 39.86 1.56
N GLY A 58 1.50 39.29 2.06
CA GLY A 58 2.20 39.72 3.28
C GLY A 58 1.54 39.26 4.59
N SER A 59 0.38 38.59 4.54
CA SER A 59 -0.30 37.95 5.68
C SER A 59 -0.17 36.43 5.64
N ALA A 60 -0.14 35.80 6.82
CA ALA A 60 -0.32 34.35 6.95
C ALA A 60 -1.81 34.05 7.14
N ASN A 61 -2.32 33.00 6.51
CA ASN A 61 -3.69 32.55 6.69
C ASN A 61 -3.86 31.80 8.05
N VAL A 62 -5.09 31.38 8.37
CA VAL A 62 -5.44 30.65 9.61
C VAL A 62 -4.71 29.31 9.76
N GLN A 63 -4.05 28.86 8.70
CA GLN A 63 -3.27 27.63 8.60
C GLN A 63 -1.76 27.86 8.78
N GLY A 64 -1.33 29.12 8.94
CA GLY A 64 0.08 29.51 9.05
C GLY A 64 0.83 29.44 7.72
N GLU A 65 0.12 29.40 6.59
CA GLU A 65 0.68 29.41 5.24
C GLU A 65 0.67 30.86 4.70
N GLN A 66 1.67 31.24 3.90
CA GLN A 66 1.72 32.59 3.30
C GLN A 66 0.62 32.70 2.25
N GLN A 67 -0.28 33.67 2.45
CA GLN A 67 -1.43 33.89 1.60
C GLN A 67 -1.01 34.65 0.34
N LYS A 68 -1.42 34.18 -0.84
CA LYS A 68 -1.19 34.90 -2.11
C LYS A 68 -2.32 35.88 -2.38
N LYS A 69 -2.03 36.93 -3.14
CA LYS A 69 -3.06 37.91 -3.54
C LYS A 69 -4.24 37.26 -4.27
N LEU A 70 -3.98 36.21 -5.04
CA LEU A 70 -5.00 35.49 -5.79
C LEU A 70 -5.92 34.65 -4.90
N ASP A 71 -5.43 34.15 -3.76
CA ASP A 71 -6.25 33.43 -2.77
C ASP A 71 -7.33 34.36 -2.19
N VAL A 72 -6.92 35.57 -1.77
CA VAL A 72 -7.84 36.61 -1.26
C VAL A 72 -8.87 37.00 -2.31
N LEU A 73 -8.46 37.14 -3.58
CA LEU A 73 -9.38 37.45 -4.67
C LEU A 73 -10.37 36.30 -4.89
N ALA A 74 -9.89 35.05 -4.91
CA ALA A 74 -10.71 33.88 -5.15
C ALA A 74 -11.77 33.70 -4.04
N ASP A 75 -11.39 33.86 -2.77
CA ASP A 75 -12.32 33.86 -1.65
C ASP A 75 -13.38 34.95 -1.80
N GLY A 76 -12.97 36.19 -2.08
CA GLY A 76 -13.88 37.31 -2.32
C GLY A 76 -14.84 37.10 -3.50
N ILE A 77 -14.39 36.43 -4.56
CA ILE A 77 -15.23 36.05 -5.71
C ILE A 77 -16.29 35.02 -5.30
N PHE A 78 -15.89 33.97 -4.56
CA PHE A 78 -16.83 32.96 -4.04
C PHE A 78 -17.90 33.62 -3.18
N LEU A 79 -17.48 34.41 -2.19
CA LEU A 79 -18.37 35.14 -1.29
C LEU A 79 -19.38 35.98 -2.08
N ARG A 80 -18.90 36.79 -3.01
CA ARG A 80 -19.75 37.67 -3.81
C ARG A 80 -20.75 36.90 -4.67
N ALA A 81 -20.35 35.77 -5.24
CA ALA A 81 -21.19 34.98 -6.13
C ALA A 81 -22.30 34.23 -5.38
N THR A 82 -22.05 33.78 -4.15
CA THR A 82 -22.95 32.86 -3.43
C THR A 82 -23.78 33.54 -2.32
N HIS A 83 -23.35 34.69 -1.77
CA HIS A 83 -24.02 35.26 -0.60
C HIS A 83 -25.43 35.85 -0.86
N TRP A 84 -25.81 36.13 -2.12
CA TRP A 84 -27.10 36.75 -2.47
C TRP A 84 -28.20 35.73 -2.78
N GLY A 85 -27.84 34.45 -2.97
CA GLY A 85 -28.75 33.45 -3.55
C GLY A 85 -29.92 33.02 -2.69
N GLY A 86 -29.93 33.34 -1.39
CA GLY A 86 -30.94 32.91 -0.42
C GLY A 86 -30.99 31.40 -0.15
N GLY A 87 -30.20 30.59 -0.87
CA GLY A 87 -30.15 29.13 -0.73
C GLY A 87 -29.24 28.62 0.40
N LEU A 88 -28.43 29.49 1.00
CA LEU A 88 -27.44 29.14 2.01
C LEU A 88 -27.91 29.51 3.43
N ALA A 89 -27.62 28.63 4.38
CA ALA A 89 -27.68 28.88 5.82
C ALA A 89 -26.31 29.32 6.38
N GLY A 90 -25.21 28.95 5.72
CA GLY A 90 -23.87 29.42 6.07
C GLY A 90 -22.79 28.89 5.13
N MET A 91 -21.57 29.40 5.30
CA MET A 91 -20.41 29.02 4.51
C MET A 91 -19.15 28.83 5.36
N VAL A 92 -18.25 27.94 4.92
CA VAL A 92 -16.89 27.76 5.46
C VAL A 92 -15.90 27.77 4.30
N SER A 93 -14.81 28.51 4.46
CA SER A 93 -13.72 28.62 3.48
C SER A 93 -12.39 28.25 4.14
N GLU A 94 -11.43 27.72 3.38
CA GLU A 94 -10.05 27.56 3.87
C GLU A 94 -9.48 28.88 4.43
N GLU A 95 -9.83 30.01 3.80
CA GLU A 95 -9.25 31.32 4.09
C GLU A 95 -9.84 31.98 5.35
N ASN A 96 -10.88 31.39 5.96
CA ASN A 96 -11.63 32.00 7.05
C ASN A 96 -11.65 31.09 8.30
N GLU A 97 -11.33 31.64 9.48
CA GLU A 97 -11.22 30.84 10.72
C GLU A 97 -12.59 30.31 11.19
N ALA A 98 -13.58 31.19 11.16
CA ALA A 98 -14.95 30.93 11.60
C ALA A 98 -15.90 30.82 10.38
N PRO A 99 -17.11 30.27 10.55
CA PRO A 99 -18.14 30.33 9.52
C PRO A 99 -18.38 31.76 9.06
N ILE A 100 -18.50 31.95 7.75
CA ILE A 100 -18.65 33.26 7.14
C ILE A 100 -20.05 33.80 7.42
N PRO A 101 -20.19 35.00 7.99
CA PRO A 101 -21.49 35.60 8.27
C PRO A 101 -22.20 35.97 6.95
N LEU A 102 -23.43 35.50 6.80
CA LEU A 102 -24.29 35.90 5.68
C LEU A 102 -24.90 37.28 5.95
N PRO A 103 -25.10 38.14 4.93
CA PRO A 103 -25.57 39.49 5.17
C PRO A 103 -26.95 39.51 5.84
N ALA A 104 -27.12 40.40 6.81
CA ALA A 104 -28.35 40.56 7.57
C ALA A 104 -29.55 40.89 6.66
N GLY A 105 -30.74 40.39 7.02
CA GLY A 105 -31.98 40.65 6.28
C GLY A 105 -32.21 39.75 5.06
N HIS A 106 -31.25 38.92 4.65
CA HIS A 106 -31.47 37.89 3.63
C HIS A 106 -32.05 36.61 4.23
N ALA A 107 -33.02 36.02 3.53
CA ALA A 107 -33.54 34.70 3.89
C ALA A 107 -32.41 33.66 3.92
N ARG A 108 -32.46 32.77 4.92
CA ARG A 108 -31.54 31.64 5.02
C ARG A 108 -32.15 30.43 4.36
N GLY A 109 -31.33 29.74 3.59
CA GLY A 109 -31.77 28.57 2.85
C GLY A 109 -31.54 27.28 3.62
N LYS A 110 -31.45 26.19 2.87
CA LYS A 110 -31.35 24.81 3.40
C LYS A 110 -30.00 24.15 3.15
N TYR A 111 -29.03 24.89 2.61
CA TYR A 111 -27.72 24.35 2.26
C TYR A 111 -26.59 25.03 3.02
N LEU A 112 -25.52 24.27 3.22
CA LEU A 112 -24.23 24.76 3.67
C LEU A 112 -23.24 24.61 2.52
N LEU A 113 -22.36 25.59 2.35
CA LEU A 113 -21.29 25.54 1.36
C LEU A 113 -19.93 25.53 2.05
N VAL A 114 -19.11 24.53 1.76
CA VAL A 114 -17.74 24.44 2.23
C VAL A 114 -16.83 24.45 1.01
N PHE A 115 -15.78 25.27 0.98
CA PHE A 115 -14.96 25.40 -0.22
C PHE A 115 -13.50 25.74 0.08
N ASP A 116 -12.64 25.28 -0.82
CA ASP A 116 -11.30 25.80 -1.03
C ASP A 116 -11.35 26.70 -2.27
N PRO A 117 -11.21 28.02 -2.12
CA PRO A 117 -11.33 28.94 -3.23
C PRO A 117 -10.20 28.77 -4.25
N LEU A 118 -9.01 28.32 -3.84
CA LEU A 118 -7.85 28.21 -4.73
C LEU A 118 -6.82 27.14 -4.29
N ASP A 119 -7.12 25.87 -4.60
CA ASP A 119 -6.19 24.74 -4.41
C ASP A 119 -4.93 24.90 -5.26
N GLY A 120 -3.80 24.55 -4.66
CA GLY A 120 -2.51 24.54 -5.32
C GLY A 120 -1.92 25.93 -5.49
N SER A 121 -2.31 26.91 -4.67
CA SER A 121 -1.84 28.30 -4.75
C SER A 121 -0.32 28.44 -4.85
N SER A 122 0.44 27.55 -4.20
CA SER A 122 1.91 27.48 -4.32
C SER A 122 2.43 27.38 -5.76
N ASN A 123 1.63 26.84 -6.69
CA ASN A 123 1.93 26.62 -8.10
C ASN A 123 1.60 27.81 -9.02
N ILE A 124 0.91 28.85 -8.51
CA ILE A 124 0.45 29.99 -9.31
C ILE A 124 1.62 30.69 -10.03
N ASP A 125 2.69 31.00 -9.31
CA ASP A 125 3.82 31.79 -9.87
C ASP A 125 4.65 31.01 -10.91
N VAL A 126 4.52 29.69 -10.93
CA VAL A 126 5.18 28.80 -11.90
C VAL A 126 4.25 28.34 -13.03
N ASN A 127 3.05 28.93 -13.11
CA ASN A 127 2.07 28.69 -14.17
C ASN A 127 1.69 27.21 -14.35
N VAL A 128 1.62 26.48 -13.23
CA VAL A 128 1.12 25.09 -13.17
C VAL A 128 -0.37 25.12 -12.82
N SER A 129 -1.11 24.08 -13.21
CA SER A 129 -2.56 23.96 -12.97
C SER A 129 -2.91 24.12 -11.49
N VAL A 130 -3.93 24.92 -11.23
CA VAL A 130 -4.56 25.17 -9.93
C VAL A 130 -6.07 24.96 -10.04
N GLY A 131 -6.82 25.06 -8.95
CA GLY A 131 -8.26 24.80 -9.01
C GLY A 131 -9.05 25.39 -7.85
N SER A 132 -10.36 25.18 -7.84
CA SER A 132 -11.23 25.45 -6.69
C SER A 132 -12.00 24.19 -6.35
N ILE A 133 -12.23 23.92 -5.06
CA ILE A 133 -12.94 22.73 -4.59
C ILE A 133 -14.15 23.17 -3.78
N PHE A 134 -15.28 22.49 -3.92
CA PHE A 134 -16.48 22.82 -3.16
C PHE A 134 -17.29 21.58 -2.77
N SER A 135 -17.98 21.70 -1.64
CA SER A 135 -18.88 20.73 -1.06
C SER A 135 -20.18 21.41 -0.64
N ILE A 136 -21.31 20.78 -0.94
CA ILE A 136 -22.64 21.25 -0.55
C ILE A 136 -23.28 20.21 0.36
N LEU A 137 -23.68 20.65 1.55
CA LEU A 137 -24.37 19.85 2.56
C LEU A 137 -25.78 20.42 2.78
N ARG A 138 -26.67 19.63 3.40
CA ARG A 138 -27.92 20.16 3.95
C ARG A 138 -27.67 20.78 5.32
N ALA A 139 -28.27 21.94 5.55
CA ALA A 139 -28.31 22.54 6.88
C ALA A 139 -29.16 21.66 7.81
N PRO A 140 -28.68 21.32 9.03
CA PRO A 140 -29.48 20.60 10.03
C PRO A 140 -30.75 21.37 10.42
N THR A 141 -30.64 22.69 10.50
CA THR A 141 -31.74 23.61 10.80
C THR A 141 -31.91 24.61 9.64
N PRO A 142 -32.68 24.26 8.60
CA PRO A 142 -32.95 25.16 7.48
C PRO A 142 -33.66 26.45 7.93
N GLY A 143 -33.31 27.58 7.33
CA GLY A 143 -33.95 28.87 7.65
C GLY A 143 -33.26 29.69 8.74
N GLU A 144 -32.21 29.15 9.38
CA GLU A 144 -31.42 29.84 10.40
C GLU A 144 -29.96 30.03 9.96
N ASP A 145 -29.23 30.93 10.63
CA ASP A 145 -27.79 31.07 10.45
C ASP A 145 -27.09 29.82 10.98
N ALA A 146 -26.26 29.19 10.16
CA ALA A 146 -25.54 27.98 10.54
C ALA A 146 -24.43 28.30 11.56
N VAL A 147 -24.30 27.45 12.57
CA VAL A 147 -23.20 27.50 13.54
C VAL A 147 -22.09 26.53 13.13
N ALA A 148 -20.88 26.69 13.70
CA ALA A 148 -19.72 25.84 13.35
C ALA A 148 -20.03 24.33 13.42
N ASN A 149 -20.82 23.90 14.41
CA ASN A 149 -21.18 22.51 14.60
C ASN A 149 -22.06 21.93 13.48
N ASP A 150 -22.80 22.77 12.75
CA ASP A 150 -23.65 22.35 11.63
C ASP A 150 -22.83 21.87 10.43
N PHE A 151 -21.58 22.35 10.31
CA PHE A 151 -20.65 21.93 9.25
C PHE A 151 -19.90 20.65 9.58
N LEU A 152 -19.91 20.20 10.85
CA LEU A 152 -19.20 19.00 11.31
C LEU A 152 -19.97 17.71 10.97
N GLN A 153 -20.34 17.58 9.69
CA GLN A 153 -21.04 16.43 9.13
C GLN A 153 -20.05 15.53 8.38
N PRO A 154 -20.20 14.19 8.46
CA PRO A 154 -19.39 13.28 7.68
C PRO A 154 -19.62 13.49 6.18
N GLY A 155 -18.60 13.21 5.37
CA GLY A 155 -18.63 13.38 3.91
C GLY A 155 -19.74 12.60 3.21
N THR A 156 -20.25 11.52 3.81
CA THR A 156 -21.44 10.78 3.32
C THR A 156 -22.74 11.61 3.29
N ARG A 157 -22.77 12.79 3.93
CA ARG A 157 -23.94 13.70 3.96
C ARG A 157 -23.95 14.73 2.83
N GLN A 158 -22.91 14.77 2.01
CA GLN A 158 -22.82 15.69 0.87
C GLN A 158 -23.96 15.41 -0.13
N VAL A 159 -24.62 16.47 -0.58
CA VAL A 159 -25.67 16.38 -1.62
C VAL A 159 -25.14 16.74 -3.01
N ALA A 160 -24.04 17.49 -3.06
CA ALA A 160 -23.27 17.73 -4.25
C ALA A 160 -21.84 18.09 -3.85
N ALA A 161 -20.88 17.76 -4.69
CA ALA A 161 -19.51 18.24 -4.56
C ALA A 161 -18.88 18.35 -5.95
N GLY A 162 -17.80 19.09 -6.04
CA GLY A 162 -17.08 19.24 -7.29
C GLY A 162 -15.82 20.05 -7.15
N TYR A 163 -15.14 20.21 -8.27
CA TYR A 163 -13.99 21.08 -8.39
C TYR A 163 -13.94 21.72 -9.78
N ALA A 164 -13.35 22.90 -9.86
CA ALA A 164 -12.92 23.50 -11.11
C ALA A 164 -11.41 23.38 -11.24
N ILE A 165 -10.92 22.99 -12.41
CA ILE A 165 -9.49 22.98 -12.74
C ILE A 165 -9.19 24.11 -13.71
N TYR A 166 -8.21 24.94 -13.38
CA TYR A 166 -7.70 26.06 -14.17
C TYR A 166 -6.38 25.66 -14.82
N GLY A 167 -6.45 24.75 -15.80
CA GLY A 167 -5.31 24.30 -16.60
C GLY A 167 -5.28 24.95 -17.99
N PRO A 168 -4.69 24.27 -19.00
CA PRO A 168 -4.71 24.73 -20.39
C PRO A 168 -6.13 25.01 -20.93
N SER A 169 -7.11 24.23 -20.45
CA SER A 169 -8.53 24.53 -20.56
C SER A 169 -9.14 24.51 -19.17
N THR A 170 -10.09 25.41 -18.90
CA THR A 170 -10.87 25.35 -17.67
C THR A 170 -11.96 24.30 -17.76
N MET A 171 -12.07 23.46 -16.74
CA MET A 171 -13.15 22.48 -16.62
C MET A 171 -13.78 22.54 -15.23
N LEU A 172 -15.06 22.21 -15.15
CA LEU A 172 -15.81 21.97 -13.92
C LEU A 172 -16.17 20.49 -13.88
N VAL A 173 -15.82 19.80 -12.80
CA VAL A 173 -16.21 18.41 -12.54
C VAL A 173 -17.15 18.39 -11.35
N LEU A 174 -18.30 17.73 -11.49
CA LEU A 174 -19.42 17.81 -10.56
C LEU A 174 -20.07 16.44 -10.37
N SER A 175 -20.44 16.15 -9.13
CA SER A 175 -21.43 15.13 -8.79
C SER A 175 -22.57 15.74 -7.99
N VAL A 176 -23.79 15.28 -8.28
CA VAL A 176 -25.01 15.54 -7.51
C VAL A 176 -25.57 14.26 -6.85
N GLY A 177 -24.71 13.24 -6.69
CA GLY A 177 -25.04 11.95 -6.06
C GLY A 177 -25.40 10.81 -7.01
N THR A 178 -25.37 11.05 -8.33
CA THR A 178 -25.75 10.10 -9.38
C THR A 178 -24.65 9.98 -10.45
N GLY A 179 -23.42 9.71 -10.03
CA GLY A 179 -22.25 9.67 -10.92
C GLY A 179 -21.57 11.03 -11.09
N VAL A 180 -20.61 11.12 -12.02
CA VAL A 180 -19.72 12.28 -12.17
C VAL A 180 -19.74 12.79 -13.60
N ALA A 181 -19.98 14.08 -13.77
CA ALA A 181 -19.98 14.77 -15.05
C ALA A 181 -18.91 15.85 -15.12
N GLY A 182 -18.31 16.01 -16.30
CA GLY A 182 -17.28 17.00 -16.61
C GLY A 182 -17.70 17.98 -17.70
N PHE A 183 -17.53 19.26 -17.42
CA PHE A 183 -17.91 20.38 -18.28
C PHE A 183 -16.68 21.20 -18.65
N THR A 184 -16.54 21.52 -19.94
CA THR A 184 -15.45 22.38 -20.41
C THR A 184 -15.96 23.80 -20.59
N PHE A 185 -15.21 24.77 -20.08
CA PHE A 185 -15.54 26.19 -20.21
C PHE A 185 -15.24 26.70 -21.61
N ASN A 186 -16.23 27.32 -22.26
CA ASN A 186 -16.03 28.06 -23.49
C ASN A 186 -15.89 29.56 -23.16
N PRO A 187 -14.69 30.15 -23.26
CA PRO A 187 -14.47 31.55 -22.89
C PRO A 187 -15.16 32.54 -23.82
N ILE A 188 -15.44 32.17 -25.07
CA ILE A 188 -16.14 33.01 -26.05
C ILE A 188 -17.62 33.14 -25.68
N LEU A 189 -18.26 32.02 -25.36
CA LEU A 189 -19.68 31.99 -24.97
C LEU A 189 -19.89 32.33 -23.48
N GLY A 190 -18.85 32.18 -22.67
CA GLY A 190 -18.92 32.44 -21.23
C GLY A 190 -19.68 31.36 -20.44
N ASP A 191 -19.74 30.12 -20.95
CA ASP A 191 -20.48 29.04 -20.30
C ASP A 191 -19.78 27.68 -20.32
N PHE A 192 -20.22 26.79 -19.42
CA PHE A 192 -19.76 25.42 -19.27
C PHE A 192 -20.61 24.46 -20.10
N PHE A 193 -19.95 23.68 -20.96
CA PHE A 193 -20.59 22.71 -21.83
C PHE A 193 -20.22 21.29 -21.42
N LEU A 194 -21.21 20.39 -21.38
CA LEU A 194 -20.99 18.99 -21.07
C LEU A 194 -20.05 18.37 -22.10
N THR A 195 -18.99 17.75 -21.61
CA THR A 195 -17.95 17.12 -22.44
C THR A 195 -17.64 15.70 -22.02
N HIS A 196 -17.90 15.38 -20.75
CA HIS A 196 -17.65 14.06 -20.16
C HIS A 196 -18.90 13.67 -19.36
N PRO A 197 -19.88 12.98 -19.96
CA PRO A 197 -21.17 12.72 -19.32
C PRO A 197 -21.13 11.69 -18.19
N ASP A 198 -20.16 10.77 -18.21
CA ASP A 198 -20.01 9.69 -17.21
C ASP A 198 -18.52 9.41 -16.98
N ILE A 199 -17.90 10.18 -16.07
CA ILE A 199 -16.51 9.99 -15.69
C ILE A 199 -16.40 8.79 -14.75
N ARG A 200 -15.54 7.84 -15.10
CA ARG A 200 -15.26 6.63 -14.30
C ARG A 200 -13.78 6.45 -14.04
N VAL A 201 -13.43 6.16 -12.80
CA VAL A 201 -12.05 5.80 -12.42
C VAL A 201 -11.83 4.34 -12.78
N PRO A 202 -10.75 4.00 -13.51
CA PRO A 202 -10.37 2.60 -13.73
C PRO A 202 -10.08 1.88 -12.40
N ASP A 203 -10.57 0.64 -12.25
CA ASP A 203 -10.39 -0.16 -11.04
C ASP A 203 -8.92 -0.45 -10.71
N SER A 204 -8.12 -0.68 -11.75
CA SER A 204 -6.67 -0.95 -11.68
C SER A 204 -5.86 0.13 -12.40
N THR A 205 -4.58 0.24 -12.04
CA THR A 205 -3.67 1.24 -12.63
C THR A 205 -2.21 0.82 -12.50
N ARG A 206 -1.34 1.54 -13.22
CA ARG A 206 0.12 1.49 -13.09
C ARG A 206 0.73 2.87 -12.86
N GLU A 207 -0.05 3.80 -12.30
CA GLU A 207 0.43 5.13 -11.92
C GLU A 207 0.17 5.42 -10.45
N PHE A 208 1.17 5.96 -9.76
CA PHE A 208 1.02 6.44 -8.38
C PHE A 208 1.58 7.86 -8.25
N ALA A 209 1.04 8.62 -7.30
CA ALA A 209 1.43 9.98 -7.01
C ALA A 209 1.63 10.20 -5.53
N ILE A 210 2.86 10.55 -5.13
CA ILE A 210 3.24 10.84 -3.75
C ILE A 210 4.43 11.80 -3.75
N ASN A 211 4.57 12.64 -2.71
CA ASN A 211 5.78 13.45 -2.58
C ASN A 211 6.96 12.60 -2.06
N ALA A 212 7.79 12.08 -2.98
CA ALA A 212 8.95 11.25 -2.68
C ALA A 212 9.98 11.92 -1.74
N SER A 213 10.02 13.26 -1.65
CA SER A 213 10.92 13.95 -0.72
C SER A 213 10.62 13.65 0.75
N ASN A 214 9.43 13.11 1.06
CA ASN A 214 9.01 12.74 2.41
C ASN A 214 9.25 11.26 2.73
N SER A 215 9.96 10.51 1.89
CA SER A 215 10.19 9.06 2.05
C SER A 215 10.67 8.62 3.43
N ARG A 216 11.54 9.43 4.04
CA ARG A 216 12.07 9.22 5.40
C ARG A 216 11.01 9.30 6.51
N PHE A 217 9.87 9.95 6.27
CA PHE A 217 8.80 10.15 7.25
C PHE A 217 7.59 9.26 7.04
N TRP A 218 7.46 8.60 5.88
CA TRP A 218 6.31 7.74 5.59
C TRP A 218 6.16 6.63 6.61
N GLU A 219 4.91 6.27 6.88
CA GLU A 219 4.58 5.08 7.64
C GLU A 219 5.05 3.82 6.87
N PRO A 220 5.44 2.74 7.56
CA PRO A 220 5.94 1.52 6.91
C PRO A 220 5.03 0.96 5.80
N PRO A 221 3.69 0.93 5.94
CA PRO A 221 2.80 0.48 4.87
C PRO A 221 2.89 1.30 3.57
N VAL A 222 3.01 2.63 3.69
CA VAL A 222 3.17 3.54 2.54
C VAL A 222 4.52 3.31 1.87
N ARG A 223 5.59 3.18 2.68
CA ARG A 223 6.93 2.89 2.16
C ARG A 223 6.93 1.57 1.39
N ARG A 224 6.37 0.51 1.99
CA ARG A 224 6.20 -0.79 1.34
C ARG A 224 5.48 -0.67 0.00
N TYR A 225 4.33 0.01 -0.03
CA TYR A 225 3.58 0.22 -1.27
C TYR A 225 4.43 0.86 -2.37
N VAL A 226 5.15 1.93 -2.04
CA VAL A 226 6.00 2.65 -3.01
C VAL A 226 7.20 1.78 -3.44
N ASP A 227 7.87 1.10 -2.51
CA ASP A 227 9.01 0.23 -2.81
C ASP A 227 8.61 -0.91 -3.75
N GLU A 228 7.43 -1.52 -3.52
CA GLU A 228 6.88 -2.56 -4.40
C GLU A 228 6.57 -2.04 -5.82
N CYS A 229 6.09 -0.80 -5.94
CA CYS A 229 5.88 -0.16 -7.25
C CYS A 229 7.22 0.17 -7.96
N LEU A 230 8.23 0.62 -7.20
CA LEU A 230 9.55 0.97 -7.73
C LEU A 230 10.39 -0.26 -8.12
N ALA A 231 10.15 -1.41 -7.50
CA ALA A 231 10.79 -2.67 -7.85
C ALA A 231 10.39 -3.16 -9.27
N GLY A 232 9.34 -2.59 -9.86
CA GLY A 232 8.96 -2.81 -11.26
C GLY A 232 8.58 -4.26 -11.57
N HIS A 233 8.85 -4.68 -12.80
CA HIS A 233 8.57 -6.06 -13.24
C HIS A 233 9.29 -7.15 -12.42
N SER A 234 10.45 -6.83 -11.82
CA SER A 234 11.19 -7.72 -10.90
C SER A 234 10.59 -7.75 -9.48
N GLY A 235 9.74 -6.79 -9.13
CA GLY A 235 9.10 -6.70 -7.82
C GLY A 235 7.90 -7.63 -7.66
N PRO A 236 7.33 -7.70 -6.45
CA PRO A 236 6.17 -8.55 -6.15
C PRO A 236 4.91 -8.15 -6.94
N ARG A 237 4.89 -6.96 -7.53
CA ARG A 237 3.80 -6.47 -8.37
C ARG A 237 3.88 -6.98 -9.82
N GLY A 238 5.02 -7.52 -10.25
CA GLY A 238 5.22 -8.08 -11.60
C GLY A 238 5.00 -7.08 -12.75
N ALA A 239 5.03 -5.77 -12.48
CA ALA A 239 4.72 -4.73 -13.45
C ALA A 239 5.46 -3.43 -13.14
N ASP A 240 5.77 -2.67 -14.19
CA ASP A 240 6.38 -1.35 -14.06
C ASP A 240 5.32 -0.29 -13.75
N PHE A 241 5.56 0.49 -12.70
CA PHE A 241 4.73 1.62 -12.30
C PHE A 241 5.40 2.94 -12.64
N ASN A 242 4.57 3.90 -13.03
CA ASN A 242 5.00 5.26 -13.33
C ASN A 242 4.62 6.21 -12.19
N MET A 243 5.61 6.95 -11.68
CA MET A 243 5.34 8.01 -10.72
C MET A 243 4.88 9.30 -11.44
N ARG A 244 3.87 9.96 -10.91
CA ARG A 244 3.43 11.31 -11.31
C ARG A 244 3.35 12.20 -10.07
N TRP A 245 3.70 13.47 -10.20
CA TRP A 245 3.54 14.42 -9.10
C TRP A 245 3.43 15.85 -9.64
N ILE A 246 2.20 16.35 -9.74
CA ILE A 246 1.87 17.71 -10.20
C ILE A 246 1.92 18.71 -9.04
N ALA A 247 1.78 18.24 -7.79
CA ALA A 247 1.73 19.07 -6.59
C ALA A 247 0.51 20.02 -6.48
N SER A 248 -0.62 19.68 -7.11
CA SER A 248 -1.95 20.27 -6.85
C SER A 248 -2.96 19.15 -6.68
N LEU A 249 -3.80 19.21 -5.64
CA LEU A 249 -4.79 18.19 -5.35
C LEU A 249 -5.82 18.09 -6.48
N VAL A 250 -6.31 19.22 -6.98
CA VAL A 250 -7.25 19.29 -8.11
C VAL A 250 -6.62 18.70 -9.37
N ALA A 251 -5.38 19.07 -9.68
CA ALA A 251 -4.70 18.57 -10.88
C ALA A 251 -4.45 17.06 -10.83
N GLU A 252 -4.04 16.53 -9.67
CA GLU A 252 -3.89 15.08 -9.47
C GLU A 252 -5.22 14.34 -9.52
N THR A 253 -6.26 14.89 -8.88
CA THR A 253 -7.61 14.33 -8.96
C THR A 253 -8.07 14.23 -10.40
N HIS A 254 -7.93 15.33 -11.15
CA HIS A 254 -8.37 15.37 -12.54
C HIS A 254 -7.62 14.35 -13.41
N ARG A 255 -6.29 14.24 -13.24
CA ARG A 255 -5.51 13.21 -13.92
C ARG A 255 -6.07 11.82 -13.61
N ILE A 256 -6.23 11.48 -12.33
CA ILE A 256 -6.69 10.16 -11.90
C ILE A 256 -8.09 9.83 -12.43
N LEU A 257 -9.01 10.78 -12.44
CA LEU A 257 -10.34 10.59 -13.03
C LEU A 257 -10.30 10.29 -14.53
N MET A 258 -9.33 10.84 -15.27
CA MET A 258 -9.25 10.68 -16.73
C MET A 258 -8.50 9.42 -17.17
N ARG A 259 -7.51 8.96 -16.41
CA ARG A 259 -6.59 7.87 -16.84
C ARG A 259 -6.30 6.79 -15.80
N GLY A 260 -6.88 6.90 -14.61
CA GLY A 260 -6.55 6.06 -13.47
C GLY A 260 -5.25 6.46 -12.77
N GLY A 261 -5.00 5.82 -11.63
CA GLY A 261 -3.87 6.14 -10.76
C GLY A 261 -4.29 6.15 -9.29
N VAL A 262 -3.31 6.20 -8.40
CA VAL A 262 -3.54 6.45 -6.97
C VAL A 262 -2.76 7.67 -6.52
N PHE A 263 -3.38 8.51 -5.71
CA PHE A 263 -2.75 9.64 -5.05
C PHE A 263 -2.62 9.35 -3.56
N LEU A 264 -1.46 9.67 -2.99
CA LEU A 264 -1.14 9.47 -1.59
C LEU A 264 -0.65 10.79 -0.99
N TYR A 265 -1.41 11.29 -0.02
CA TYR A 265 -0.97 12.28 0.96
C TYR A 265 -1.24 11.72 2.37
N PRO A 266 -0.53 10.66 2.76
CA PRO A 266 -0.83 9.93 3.98
C PRO A 266 -0.43 10.74 5.21
N ARG A 267 -0.82 10.24 6.38
CA ARG A 267 -0.18 10.64 7.63
C ARG A 267 1.31 10.29 7.56
N ASP A 268 2.15 11.13 8.15
CA ASP A 268 3.59 10.88 8.24
C ASP A 268 4.13 11.19 9.64
N ASN A 269 5.37 10.79 9.89
CA ASN A 269 6.05 10.99 11.16
C ASN A 269 6.81 12.33 11.24
N LYS A 270 6.66 13.23 10.26
CA LYS A 270 7.34 14.54 10.26
C LYS A 270 6.81 15.42 11.40
N ALA A 271 5.52 15.31 11.68
CA ALA A 271 4.88 15.92 12.84
C ALA A 271 3.87 14.91 13.43
N PRO A 272 4.29 14.04 14.37
CA PRO A 272 3.46 12.93 14.86
C PRO A 272 2.10 13.33 15.44
N SER A 273 1.98 14.58 15.91
CA SER A 273 0.75 15.20 16.42
C SER A 273 -0.21 15.68 15.34
N ARG A 274 0.23 15.78 14.07
CA ARG A 274 -0.62 16.17 12.94
C ARG A 274 -1.15 14.92 12.24
N PRO A 275 -2.48 14.74 12.15
CA PRO A 275 -3.09 13.56 11.51
C PRO A 275 -2.94 13.53 9.98
N GLY A 276 -2.41 14.60 9.36
CA GLY A 276 -2.15 14.71 7.93
C GLY A 276 -1.97 16.18 7.54
N ARG A 277 -1.97 16.47 6.24
CA ARG A 277 -1.78 17.83 5.71
C ARG A 277 -3.01 18.41 5.02
N LEU A 278 -3.78 17.59 4.31
CA LEU A 278 -5.01 18.03 3.65
C LEU A 278 -6.15 18.16 4.67
N ARG A 279 -7.12 19.02 4.39
CA ARG A 279 -8.23 19.39 5.25
C ARG A 279 -9.47 18.59 4.88
N LEU A 280 -10.13 18.06 5.91
CA LEU A 280 -11.22 17.11 5.73
C LEU A 280 -12.42 17.72 5.00
N LEU A 281 -12.88 18.92 5.40
CA LEU A 281 -14.16 19.46 4.93
C LEU A 281 -14.16 19.96 3.49
N TYR A 282 -13.11 20.69 3.07
CA TYR A 282 -13.07 21.38 1.78
C TYR A 282 -12.08 20.78 0.77
N GLU A 283 -11.22 19.84 1.19
CA GLU A 283 -10.34 19.09 0.27
C GLU A 283 -10.73 17.61 0.22
N CYS A 284 -10.60 16.86 1.33
CA CYS A 284 -10.73 15.40 1.28
C CYS A 284 -12.17 14.91 1.04
N ASN A 285 -13.17 15.49 1.72
CA ASN A 285 -14.57 15.10 1.56
C ASN A 285 -15.12 15.35 0.14
N PRO A 286 -14.97 16.55 -0.46
CA PRO A 286 -15.48 16.79 -1.81
C PRO A 286 -14.76 15.96 -2.87
N ILE A 287 -13.42 15.82 -2.78
CA ILE A 287 -12.69 14.95 -3.71
C ILE A 287 -13.06 13.49 -3.51
N GLY A 288 -13.17 13.02 -2.26
CA GLY A 288 -13.59 11.66 -1.95
C GLY A 288 -14.96 11.33 -2.49
N PHE A 289 -15.93 12.26 -2.39
CA PHE A 289 -17.27 12.09 -2.94
C PHE A 289 -17.25 11.96 -4.46
N ILE A 290 -16.48 12.79 -5.15
CA ILE A 290 -16.28 12.67 -6.60
C ILE A 290 -15.66 11.32 -6.96
N VAL A 291 -14.60 10.90 -6.27
CA VAL A 291 -13.89 9.65 -6.58
C VAL A 291 -14.78 8.42 -6.38
N GLU A 292 -15.52 8.35 -5.28
CA GLU A 292 -16.43 7.23 -5.01
C GLU A 292 -17.61 7.19 -6.00
N GLN A 293 -18.18 8.36 -6.36
CA GLN A 293 -19.22 8.45 -7.38
C GLN A 293 -18.73 8.03 -8.77
N ALA A 294 -17.44 8.22 -9.07
CA ALA A 294 -16.78 7.74 -10.28
C ALA A 294 -16.38 6.25 -10.22
N GLY A 295 -16.68 5.54 -9.12
CA GLY A 295 -16.38 4.11 -8.94
C GLY A 295 -15.03 3.81 -8.27
N GLY A 296 -14.19 4.81 -8.04
CA GLY A 296 -12.93 4.68 -7.32
C GLY A 296 -13.13 4.52 -5.81
N ARG A 297 -12.03 4.65 -5.06
CA ARG A 297 -12.04 4.60 -3.58
C ARG A 297 -11.29 5.78 -2.99
N ALA A 298 -11.75 6.27 -1.85
CA ALA A 298 -11.12 7.36 -1.10
C ALA A 298 -11.03 7.01 0.39
N SER A 299 -9.85 7.16 0.97
CA SER A 299 -9.47 6.55 2.25
C SER A 299 -8.54 7.45 3.05
N THR A 300 -8.54 7.23 4.36
CA THR A 300 -7.53 7.75 5.29
C THR A 300 -6.24 6.92 5.31
N ALA A 301 -6.14 5.93 4.42
CA ALA A 301 -5.23 4.79 4.43
C ALA A 301 -5.61 3.68 5.42
N SER A 302 -6.47 3.94 6.42
CA SER A 302 -6.95 2.92 7.36
C SER A 302 -8.46 2.63 7.23
N GLY A 303 -9.18 3.40 6.43
CA GLY A 303 -10.62 3.25 6.25
C GLY A 303 -11.27 4.41 5.49
N PRO A 304 -12.58 4.30 5.16
CA PRO A 304 -13.29 5.24 4.30
C PRO A 304 -13.25 6.67 4.84
N VAL A 305 -12.77 7.61 4.02
CA VAL A 305 -12.62 9.01 4.45
C VAL A 305 -13.95 9.72 4.62
N LEU A 306 -14.97 9.37 3.83
CA LEU A 306 -16.28 10.02 3.88
C LEU A 306 -17.08 9.66 5.14
N GLU A 307 -16.72 8.57 5.84
CA GLU A 307 -17.34 8.17 7.10
C GLU A 307 -16.77 8.91 8.31
N VAL A 308 -15.62 9.58 8.15
CA VAL A 308 -14.99 10.32 9.24
C VAL A 308 -15.88 11.48 9.66
N LYS A 309 -16.30 11.48 10.94
CA LYS A 309 -16.99 12.61 11.54
C LYS A 309 -15.98 13.72 11.87
N PRO A 310 -16.12 14.93 11.30
CA PRO A 310 -15.23 16.03 11.59
C PRO A 310 -15.31 16.48 13.06
N GLU A 311 -14.17 16.78 13.67
CA GLU A 311 -14.05 17.31 15.04
C GLU A 311 -13.85 18.83 15.06
N ALA A 312 -13.35 19.40 13.96
CA ALA A 312 -13.12 20.84 13.79
C ALA A 312 -13.29 21.25 12.32
N LEU A 313 -13.61 22.52 12.09
CA LEU A 313 -13.79 23.08 10.73
C LEU A 313 -12.55 22.87 9.84
N HIS A 314 -11.38 23.03 10.46
CA HIS A 314 -10.09 22.99 9.78
C HIS A 314 -9.28 21.72 10.09
N GLN A 315 -9.98 20.62 10.44
CA GLN A 315 -9.34 19.35 10.74
C GLN A 315 -8.52 18.85 9.54
N ARG A 316 -7.24 18.55 9.79
CA ARG A 316 -6.39 17.87 8.81
C ARG A 316 -6.51 16.36 8.90
N ILE A 317 -6.20 15.65 7.83
CA ILE A 317 -6.25 14.18 7.78
C ILE A 317 -5.34 13.62 6.67
N GLY A 318 -4.90 12.38 6.82
CA GLY A 318 -4.28 11.61 5.74
C GLY A 318 -5.31 11.29 4.67
N PHE A 319 -4.89 11.30 3.41
CA PHE A 319 -5.80 11.09 2.29
C PHE A 319 -5.13 10.28 1.18
N VAL A 320 -5.79 9.19 0.80
CA VAL A 320 -5.38 8.28 -0.27
C VAL A 320 -6.61 8.05 -1.15
N PHE A 321 -6.50 8.25 -2.46
CA PHE A 321 -7.65 8.03 -3.35
C PHE A 321 -7.22 7.63 -4.76
N GLY A 322 -8.16 7.03 -5.49
CA GLY A 322 -8.02 6.74 -6.91
C GLY A 322 -8.58 5.37 -7.29
N SER A 323 -7.83 4.64 -8.13
CA SER A 323 -8.14 3.28 -8.56
C SER A 323 -8.33 2.36 -7.35
N ARG A 324 -9.49 1.70 -7.29
CA ARG A 324 -9.98 0.96 -6.12
C ARG A 324 -8.97 -0.06 -5.61
N GLU A 325 -8.41 -0.87 -6.50
CA GLU A 325 -7.49 -1.97 -6.15
C GLU A 325 -6.23 -1.45 -5.43
N GLU A 326 -5.69 -0.30 -5.84
CA GLU A 326 -4.49 0.26 -5.22
C GLU A 326 -4.79 0.84 -3.84
N VAL A 327 -5.94 1.52 -3.70
CA VAL A 327 -6.35 2.08 -2.40
C VAL A 327 -6.62 0.98 -1.39
N GLU A 328 -7.33 -0.08 -1.79
CA GLU A 328 -7.61 -1.25 -0.94
C GLU A 328 -6.33 -2.01 -0.57
N ARG A 329 -5.35 -2.09 -1.48
CA ARG A 329 -4.02 -2.65 -1.17
C ARG A 329 -3.30 -1.84 -0.10
N ILE A 330 -3.33 -0.51 -0.20
CA ILE A 330 -2.73 0.38 0.80
C ILE A 330 -3.44 0.21 2.15
N GLU A 331 -4.78 0.14 2.16
CA GLU A 331 -5.55 -0.15 3.37
C GLU A 331 -5.18 -1.49 4.00
N THR A 332 -5.04 -2.51 3.16
CA THR A 332 -4.61 -3.85 3.57
C THR A 332 -3.23 -3.79 4.24
N TYR A 333 -2.28 -3.04 3.71
CA TYR A 333 -0.96 -2.89 4.31
C TYR A 333 -0.99 -2.11 5.65
N HIS A 334 -1.96 -1.22 5.86
CA HIS A 334 -2.14 -0.54 7.15
C HIS A 334 -2.82 -1.44 8.19
N ALA A 335 -3.83 -2.22 7.78
CA ALA A 335 -4.53 -3.16 8.64
C ALA A 335 -3.65 -4.35 9.04
N ASP A 336 -2.87 -4.86 8.08
CA ASP A 336 -1.91 -5.94 8.26
C ASP A 336 -0.63 -5.60 7.49
N PRO A 337 0.38 -5.02 8.16
CA PRO A 337 1.69 -4.75 7.56
C PRO A 337 2.38 -6.00 6.97
N THR A 338 1.90 -7.20 7.35
CA THR A 338 2.36 -8.49 6.85
C THR A 338 1.43 -9.15 5.84
N ALA A 339 0.35 -8.49 5.42
CA ALA A 339 -0.55 -9.03 4.40
C ALA A 339 0.21 -9.26 3.09
N GLY A 340 0.12 -10.46 2.51
CA GLY A 340 0.92 -10.86 1.35
C GLY A 340 2.39 -11.18 1.67
N LEU A 341 2.85 -10.97 2.91
CA LEU A 341 4.06 -11.57 3.49
C LEU A 341 3.73 -12.93 4.15
N GLU A 342 2.59 -13.56 3.81
CA GLU A 342 2.28 -14.94 4.17
C GLU A 342 3.08 -15.97 3.35
N ARG A 343 3.68 -15.54 2.22
CA ARG A 343 4.98 -16.08 1.88
C ARG A 343 5.94 -15.55 2.95
N PRO A 344 6.60 -16.38 3.79
CA PRO A 344 7.83 -15.89 4.39
C PRO A 344 8.58 -15.24 3.23
N LEU A 345 8.91 -13.93 3.34
CA LEU A 345 9.67 -13.20 2.32
C LEU A 345 10.56 -14.23 1.67
N PRO A 346 10.37 -14.59 0.37
CA PRO A 346 11.17 -15.67 -0.20
C PRO A 346 12.58 -15.33 0.22
N LEU A 347 13.22 -16.24 0.99
CA LEU A 347 14.44 -15.90 1.72
C LEU A 347 15.52 -15.37 0.74
N PHE A 348 15.25 -15.55 -0.55
CA PHE A 348 15.88 -15.03 -1.76
C PHE A 348 14.95 -15.33 -2.96
N ASN A 349 14.99 -14.54 -4.04
CA ASN A 349 14.28 -14.84 -5.30
C ASN A 349 15.09 -15.84 -6.15
N THR A 350 15.17 -17.11 -5.76
CA THR A 350 15.89 -18.15 -6.53
C THR A 350 15.33 -18.32 -7.94
N GLU A 351 14.03 -18.07 -8.12
CA GLU A 351 13.37 -18.13 -9.43
C GLU A 351 14.03 -17.17 -10.42
N GLU A 352 14.50 -16.01 -9.98
CA GLU A 352 15.21 -15.05 -10.82
C GLU A 352 16.62 -15.52 -11.19
N ILE A 353 17.35 -16.14 -10.25
CA ILE A 353 18.64 -16.76 -10.55
C ILE A 353 18.44 -17.88 -11.59
N PHE A 354 17.47 -18.77 -11.38
CA PHE A 354 17.19 -19.85 -12.32
C PHE A 354 16.76 -19.32 -13.70
N ARG A 355 15.90 -18.30 -13.74
CA ARG A 355 15.48 -17.64 -14.98
C ARG A 355 16.67 -17.02 -15.72
N ARG A 356 17.53 -16.27 -15.02
CA ARG A 356 18.72 -15.62 -15.61
C ARG A 356 19.71 -16.65 -16.14
N GLU A 357 19.92 -17.74 -15.40
CA GLU A 357 20.83 -18.80 -15.79
C GLU A 357 20.19 -19.84 -16.74
N SER A 358 18.94 -19.62 -17.16
CA SER A 358 18.17 -20.53 -18.04
C SER A 358 18.08 -21.98 -17.50
N VAL A 359 17.86 -22.11 -16.19
CA VAL A 359 17.71 -23.39 -15.48
C VAL A 359 16.24 -23.62 -15.14
N THR A 360 15.72 -24.80 -15.45
CA THR A 360 14.34 -25.20 -15.14
C THR A 360 14.31 -25.98 -13.83
N ALA A 361 13.84 -25.37 -12.73
CA ALA A 361 13.81 -26.02 -11.42
C ALA A 361 12.44 -26.67 -11.11
N ALA A 362 12.46 -27.89 -10.58
CA ALA A 362 11.33 -28.48 -9.88
C ALA A 362 11.25 -27.91 -8.46
N VAL A 363 10.37 -26.93 -8.23
CA VAL A 363 10.20 -26.27 -6.93
C VAL A 363 9.31 -27.10 -6.00
N ILE A 364 9.78 -27.34 -4.78
CA ILE A 364 9.10 -28.07 -3.71
C ILE A 364 9.16 -27.27 -2.41
N GLU A 365 7.99 -26.94 -1.87
CA GLU A 365 7.85 -26.28 -0.58
C GLU A 365 7.84 -27.32 0.54
N GLY A 366 8.55 -27.03 1.64
CA GLY A 366 8.80 -28.01 2.70
C GLY A 366 7.57 -28.38 3.51
N ASP A 367 6.63 -27.46 3.65
CA ASP A 367 5.35 -27.68 4.31
C ASP A 367 4.43 -28.64 3.55
N SER A 368 4.68 -28.87 2.26
CA SER A 368 4.05 -29.92 1.48
C SER A 368 4.32 -31.31 2.07
N PHE A 369 5.34 -31.46 2.92
CA PHE A 369 5.67 -32.69 3.63
C PHE A 369 5.24 -32.70 5.10
N HIS A 370 4.41 -31.75 5.56
CA HIS A 370 3.74 -31.86 6.85
C HIS A 370 2.79 -33.06 6.88
N ALA A 371 2.76 -33.80 7.99
CA ALA A 371 1.87 -34.95 8.17
C ALA A 371 0.41 -34.54 8.38
N PHE A 372 0.15 -33.33 8.88
CA PHE A 372 -1.17 -32.88 9.30
C PHE A 372 -1.54 -31.54 8.68
N ASP A 373 -2.82 -31.39 8.33
CA ASP A 373 -3.37 -30.11 7.91
C ASP A 373 -3.56 -29.18 9.12
N ARG A 374 -3.97 -27.93 8.89
CA ARG A 374 -4.12 -26.92 9.94
C ARG A 374 -5.07 -27.36 11.05
N LYS A 375 -6.16 -28.07 10.72
CA LYS A 375 -7.18 -28.49 11.67
C LYS A 375 -6.70 -29.68 12.48
N THR A 376 -6.24 -30.73 11.81
CA THR A 376 -5.71 -31.93 12.45
C THR A 376 -4.50 -31.60 13.33
N MET A 377 -3.64 -30.67 12.92
CA MET A 377 -2.51 -30.25 13.74
C MET A 377 -2.97 -29.59 15.05
N ARG A 378 -4.01 -28.75 15.03
CA ARG A 378 -4.59 -28.15 16.24
C ARG A 378 -5.16 -29.20 17.18
N GLU A 379 -5.86 -30.20 16.64
CA GLU A 379 -6.41 -31.31 17.42
C GLU A 379 -5.31 -32.15 18.08
N LYS A 380 -4.23 -32.46 17.33
CA LYS A 380 -3.05 -33.17 17.85
C LYS A 380 -2.33 -32.38 18.94
N LEU A 381 -2.17 -31.07 18.78
CA LEU A 381 -1.57 -30.19 19.79
C LEU A 381 -2.41 -30.18 21.08
N ALA A 382 -3.74 -30.09 20.97
CA ALA A 382 -4.63 -30.13 22.13
C ALA A 382 -4.60 -31.49 22.84
N ALA A 383 -4.51 -32.59 22.09
CA ALA A 383 -4.37 -33.92 22.67
C ALA A 383 -3.02 -34.12 23.39
N ALA A 384 -1.92 -33.65 22.81
CA ALA A 384 -0.60 -33.69 23.43
C ALA A 384 -0.54 -32.83 24.71
N GLU A 385 -1.27 -31.71 24.74
CA GLU A 385 -1.44 -30.88 25.93
C GLU A 385 -2.19 -31.61 27.05
N ALA A 386 -3.32 -32.25 26.73
CA ALA A 386 -4.07 -33.04 27.69
C ALA A 386 -3.30 -34.26 28.24
N GLY A 387 -2.40 -34.83 27.43
CA GLY A 387 -1.56 -35.98 27.80
C GLY A 387 -0.25 -35.64 28.52
N GLY A 388 0.08 -34.35 28.68
CA GLY A 388 1.34 -33.92 29.32
C GLY A 388 2.60 -34.09 28.45
N GLU A 389 2.44 -34.40 27.15
CA GLU A 389 3.54 -34.60 26.19
C GLU A 389 3.80 -33.38 25.30
N LEU A 390 3.17 -32.24 25.62
CA LEU A 390 3.17 -31.04 24.79
C LEU A 390 4.57 -30.56 24.40
N SER A 391 5.57 -30.73 25.27
CA SER A 391 6.97 -30.31 25.05
C SER A 391 7.72 -31.10 23.97
N ARG A 392 7.12 -32.18 23.44
CA ARG A 392 7.73 -33.08 22.44
C ARG A 392 7.01 -33.12 21.10
N PHE A 393 5.97 -32.29 20.92
CA PHE A 393 5.19 -32.28 19.68
C PHE A 393 5.16 -30.88 19.05
N SER A 394 5.82 -30.74 17.90
CA SER A 394 5.83 -29.52 17.12
C SER A 394 5.98 -29.78 15.62
N HIS A 395 5.81 -28.73 14.80
CA HIS A 395 6.09 -28.78 13.37
C HIS A 395 7.56 -29.07 13.01
N PHE A 396 8.48 -29.07 13.97
CA PHE A 396 9.88 -29.39 13.71
C PHE A 396 10.17 -30.88 13.85
N GLY A 397 9.39 -31.60 14.67
CA GLY A 397 9.60 -33.01 15.01
C GLY A 397 9.17 -33.99 13.93
N ALA A 398 9.60 -35.25 14.06
CA ALA A 398 9.32 -36.32 13.11
C ALA A 398 7.84 -36.69 13.04
N GLU A 399 7.11 -36.54 14.14
CA GLU A 399 5.70 -36.91 14.25
C GLU A 399 4.78 -36.02 13.42
N ALA A 400 5.19 -34.78 13.15
CA ALA A 400 4.43 -33.80 12.38
C ALA A 400 4.89 -33.70 10.91
N ASN A 401 5.86 -34.52 10.48
CA ASN A 401 6.50 -34.44 9.18
C ASN A 401 6.62 -35.81 8.51
N LEU A 402 6.59 -35.84 7.18
CA LEU A 402 6.74 -37.03 6.36
C LEU A 402 8.19 -37.20 5.90
N PHE A 403 9.13 -37.34 6.84
CA PHE A 403 10.57 -37.40 6.50
C PHE A 403 10.95 -38.55 5.57
N SER A 404 10.35 -39.73 5.74
CA SER A 404 10.61 -40.86 4.84
C SER A 404 10.10 -40.62 3.42
N GLU A 405 8.99 -39.90 3.25
CA GLU A 405 8.48 -39.52 1.92
C GLU A 405 9.34 -38.40 1.31
N LEU A 406 9.83 -37.47 2.13
CA LEU A 406 10.76 -36.43 1.67
C LEU A 406 12.11 -37.04 1.22
N GLU A 407 12.64 -38.00 1.99
CA GLU A 407 13.82 -38.76 1.60
C GLU A 407 13.59 -39.51 0.28
N LYS A 408 12.43 -40.16 0.15
CA LYS A 408 12.04 -40.87 -1.06
C LYS A 408 11.98 -39.92 -2.26
N LEU A 409 11.40 -38.72 -2.11
CA LEU A 409 11.39 -37.71 -3.15
C LEU A 409 12.82 -37.37 -3.61
N PHE A 410 13.71 -37.08 -2.66
CA PHE A 410 15.09 -36.68 -3.00
C PHE A 410 15.83 -37.81 -3.70
N ARG A 411 15.66 -39.05 -3.22
CA ARG A 411 16.22 -40.25 -3.84
C ARG A 411 15.70 -40.47 -5.26
N THR A 412 14.38 -40.48 -5.44
CA THR A 412 13.75 -40.72 -6.76
C THR A 412 14.15 -39.64 -7.75
N TYR A 413 14.22 -38.38 -7.31
CA TYR A 413 14.67 -37.30 -8.19
C TYR A 413 16.14 -37.43 -8.55
N ALA A 414 17.01 -37.78 -7.60
CA ALA A 414 18.43 -38.02 -7.86
C ALA A 414 18.67 -39.19 -8.84
N GLU A 415 17.83 -40.23 -8.79
CA GLU A 415 17.94 -41.42 -9.65
C GLU A 415 17.35 -41.21 -11.05
N SER A 416 16.24 -40.46 -11.16
CA SER A 416 15.40 -40.45 -12.38
C SER A 416 14.89 -39.08 -12.83
N GLY A 417 15.13 -38.02 -12.06
CA GLY A 417 14.55 -36.69 -12.31
C GLY A 417 13.03 -36.62 -12.14
N SER A 418 12.42 -37.64 -11.52
CA SER A 418 10.99 -37.74 -11.26
C SER A 418 10.68 -37.73 -9.76
N GLY A 419 9.40 -37.60 -9.41
CA GLY A 419 8.97 -37.61 -8.02
C GLY A 419 7.56 -37.06 -7.87
N ARG A 420 7.00 -37.19 -6.66
CA ARG A 420 5.66 -36.68 -6.36
C ARG A 420 5.74 -35.43 -5.52
N ARG A 421 4.84 -34.49 -5.78
CA ARG A 421 4.65 -33.28 -4.99
C ARG A 421 3.17 -33.04 -4.69
N ARG A 422 2.90 -32.21 -3.71
CA ARG A 422 1.60 -31.58 -3.46
C ARG A 422 1.88 -30.16 -2.98
N LYS A 423 0.85 -29.37 -2.76
CA LYS A 423 0.96 -28.03 -2.17
C LYS A 423 0.24 -27.98 -0.84
N TYR A 424 0.77 -27.19 0.08
CA TYR A 424 0.03 -26.74 1.26
C TYR A 424 -0.58 -25.37 0.93
N LEU A 425 -1.88 -25.21 1.11
CA LEU A 425 -2.59 -24.00 0.71
C LEU A 425 -2.57 -23.01 1.87
N HIS A 426 -1.90 -21.86 1.75
CA HIS A 426 -1.73 -20.95 2.88
C HIS A 426 -2.94 -20.03 3.12
N ASN A 427 -3.49 -19.52 2.02
CA ASN A 427 -4.48 -18.45 1.97
C ASN A 427 -5.62 -18.78 0.99
N LEU A 428 -6.61 -17.90 0.92
CA LEU A 428 -7.80 -18.07 0.08
C LEU A 428 -7.47 -18.03 -1.42
N GLU A 429 -6.48 -17.25 -1.83
CA GLU A 429 -6.08 -17.10 -3.24
C GLU A 429 -5.48 -18.41 -3.77
N GLU A 430 -4.58 -19.03 -3.02
CA GLU A 430 -4.00 -20.34 -3.36
C GLU A 430 -5.05 -21.45 -3.34
N ALA A 431 -6.02 -21.38 -2.43
CA ALA A 431 -7.02 -22.42 -2.25
C ALA A 431 -8.17 -22.36 -3.26
N ALA A 432 -8.48 -21.17 -3.79
CA ALA A 432 -9.58 -20.95 -4.73
C ALA A 432 -9.49 -21.81 -6.02
N PRO A 433 -8.32 -21.94 -6.71
CA PRO A 433 -8.18 -22.81 -7.88
C PRO A 433 -8.49 -24.28 -7.62
N TYR A 434 -8.35 -24.73 -6.37
CA TYR A 434 -8.57 -26.11 -5.96
C TYR A 434 -9.95 -26.32 -5.31
N ASN A 435 -10.74 -25.24 -5.12
CA ASN A 435 -12.00 -25.24 -4.39
C ASN A 435 -11.86 -25.88 -2.98
N GLN A 436 -10.78 -25.51 -2.29
CA GLN A 436 -10.42 -26.01 -0.96
C GLN A 436 -10.33 -24.86 0.05
N GLU A 437 -10.29 -25.21 1.33
CA GLU A 437 -10.08 -24.25 2.42
C GLU A 437 -8.58 -24.02 2.68
N PRO A 438 -8.17 -22.80 3.09
CA PRO A 438 -6.80 -22.54 3.51
C PRO A 438 -6.37 -23.44 4.68
N GLY A 439 -5.14 -23.90 4.63
CA GLY A 439 -4.52 -24.80 5.59
C GLY A 439 -4.70 -26.28 5.27
N THR A 440 -5.14 -26.62 4.05
CA THR A 440 -5.29 -28.00 3.54
C THR A 440 -4.20 -28.33 2.51
N PHE A 441 -4.14 -29.59 2.09
CA PHE A 441 -3.21 -30.04 1.04
C PHE A 441 -3.94 -30.36 -0.26
N THR A 442 -3.29 -30.05 -1.38
CA THR A 442 -3.72 -30.57 -2.68
C THR A 442 -3.45 -32.08 -2.77
N ALA A 443 -4.03 -32.72 -3.79
CA ALA A 443 -3.66 -34.08 -4.14
C ALA A 443 -2.18 -34.16 -4.57
N TRP A 444 -1.58 -35.33 -4.36
CA TRP A 444 -0.25 -35.64 -4.84
C TRP A 444 -0.23 -35.78 -6.37
N GLU A 445 0.58 -34.97 -7.03
CA GLU A 445 0.84 -34.96 -8.47
C GLU A 445 2.31 -35.31 -8.78
N GLU A 446 2.60 -35.70 -10.02
CA GLU A 446 3.96 -35.92 -10.48
C GLU A 446 4.68 -34.59 -10.75
N ILE A 447 5.98 -34.55 -10.48
CA ILE A 447 6.84 -33.42 -10.83
C ILE A 447 6.93 -33.30 -12.36
N PRO A 448 6.89 -32.07 -12.91
CA PRO A 448 7.07 -31.86 -14.35
C PRO A 448 8.36 -32.49 -14.90
N THR A 449 8.25 -33.13 -16.06
CA THR A 449 9.40 -33.70 -16.77
C THR A 449 10.26 -32.59 -17.38
N GLY A 450 11.54 -32.90 -17.65
CA GLY A 450 12.46 -31.95 -18.29
C GLY A 450 13.02 -30.89 -17.35
N THR A 451 12.94 -31.09 -16.03
CA THR A 451 13.58 -30.21 -15.06
C THR A 451 15.10 -30.48 -14.99
N ASP A 452 15.87 -29.43 -14.74
CA ASP A 452 17.33 -29.46 -14.65
C ASP A 452 17.82 -29.75 -13.23
N LEU A 453 17.05 -29.33 -12.21
CA LEU A 453 17.32 -29.59 -10.79
C LEU A 453 16.05 -29.58 -9.95
N LEU A 454 16.12 -30.18 -8.76
CA LEU A 454 15.12 -30.06 -7.70
C LEU A 454 15.53 -28.92 -6.77
N PHE A 455 14.63 -27.97 -6.55
CA PHE A 455 14.80 -26.91 -5.55
C PHE A 455 13.82 -27.13 -4.41
N TYR A 456 14.34 -27.48 -3.24
CA TYR A 456 13.56 -27.64 -2.02
C TYR A 456 13.75 -26.44 -1.10
N GLU A 457 12.65 -25.78 -0.73
CA GLU A 457 12.63 -24.69 0.24
C GLU A 457 11.84 -25.11 1.48
N GLY A 458 12.53 -25.31 2.60
CA GLY A 458 11.88 -25.77 3.82
C GLY A 458 12.84 -25.96 4.99
N LEU A 459 12.28 -26.32 6.15
CA LEU A 459 13.02 -26.47 7.40
C LEU A 459 13.81 -27.77 7.51
N HIS A 460 13.57 -28.75 6.64
CA HIS A 460 14.01 -30.14 6.83
C HIS A 460 14.85 -30.72 5.70
N GLY A 461 15.50 -29.87 4.91
CA GLY A 461 16.28 -30.28 3.75
C GLY A 461 17.55 -31.10 4.06
N ALA A 462 17.97 -31.18 5.32
CA ALA A 462 19.16 -31.91 5.75
C ALA A 462 18.94 -32.71 7.05
N VAL A 463 17.71 -33.16 7.30
CA VAL A 463 17.40 -34.01 8.46
C VAL A 463 18.09 -35.37 8.33
N GLN A 464 18.60 -35.86 9.45
CA GLN A 464 19.14 -37.20 9.60
C GLN A 464 18.72 -37.73 10.98
N MET A 465 18.01 -38.84 10.97
CA MET A 465 17.51 -39.53 12.16
C MET A 465 17.47 -41.04 11.93
N GLU A 466 17.11 -41.79 12.96
CA GLU A 466 16.86 -43.23 12.81
C GLU A 466 15.68 -43.47 11.86
N GLY A 467 15.92 -44.17 10.75
CA GLY A 467 14.89 -44.46 9.73
C GLY A 467 14.72 -43.43 8.61
N ALA A 468 15.42 -42.28 8.65
CA ALA A 468 15.46 -41.35 7.52
C ALA A 468 16.77 -40.54 7.47
N ASP A 469 17.39 -40.47 6.28
CA ASP A 469 18.61 -39.68 6.06
C ASP A 469 18.50 -38.89 4.76
N ILE A 470 17.91 -37.70 4.87
CA ILE A 470 17.65 -36.80 3.75
C ILE A 470 18.95 -36.11 3.30
N ALA A 471 19.84 -35.81 4.24
CA ALA A 471 21.05 -35.03 4.02
C ALA A 471 22.05 -35.65 3.01
N ARG A 472 21.93 -36.94 2.69
CA ARG A 472 22.83 -37.64 1.76
C ARG A 472 22.56 -37.34 0.29
N PHE A 473 21.39 -36.83 -0.06
CA PHE A 473 20.96 -36.67 -1.46
C PHE A 473 21.24 -35.29 -2.08
N PRO A 474 21.09 -34.17 -1.35
CA PRO A 474 21.27 -32.85 -1.96
C PRO A 474 22.72 -32.58 -2.36
N ASP A 475 22.92 -32.15 -3.61
CA ASP A 475 24.23 -31.68 -4.08
C ASP A 475 24.63 -30.32 -3.48
N LEU A 476 23.63 -29.52 -3.07
CA LEU A 476 23.83 -28.20 -2.47
C LEU A 476 22.85 -27.93 -1.32
N LEU A 477 23.32 -28.00 -0.08
CA LEU A 477 22.61 -27.59 1.12
C LEU A 477 22.98 -26.16 1.54
N ILE A 478 21.97 -25.30 1.69
CA ILE A 478 22.11 -23.92 2.14
C ILE A 478 21.30 -23.76 3.43
N GLY A 479 21.96 -23.30 4.49
CA GLY A 479 21.30 -22.93 5.74
C GLY A 479 21.08 -21.42 5.78
N VAL A 480 19.84 -20.98 6.00
CA VAL A 480 19.53 -19.58 6.27
C VAL A 480 18.89 -19.49 7.64
N VAL A 481 19.51 -18.75 8.54
CA VAL A 481 19.11 -18.73 9.96
C VAL A 481 19.41 -17.37 10.59
N PRO A 482 18.44 -16.64 11.13
CA PRO A 482 18.78 -15.51 11.99
C PRO A 482 19.18 -16.03 13.37
N VAL A 483 19.87 -15.19 14.15
CA VAL A 483 20.18 -15.52 15.54
C VAL A 483 18.89 -15.76 16.34
N VAL A 484 18.94 -16.66 17.31
CA VAL A 484 17.77 -17.10 18.09
C VAL A 484 16.99 -15.93 18.70
N ASN A 485 17.68 -14.90 19.21
CA ASN A 485 16.99 -13.72 19.76
C ASN A 485 16.24 -12.94 18.68
N LEU A 486 16.76 -12.84 17.46
CA LEU A 486 16.06 -12.19 16.35
C LEU A 486 14.82 -13.00 15.95
N GLU A 487 14.92 -14.33 15.90
CA GLU A 487 13.76 -15.22 15.68
C GLU A 487 12.69 -15.01 16.76
N TRP A 488 13.09 -14.92 18.03
CA TRP A 488 12.15 -14.70 19.13
C TRP A 488 11.50 -13.33 19.06
N ILE A 489 12.26 -12.26 18.78
CA ILE A 489 11.70 -10.91 18.58
C ILE A 489 10.67 -10.93 17.45
N GLN A 490 11.01 -11.54 16.31
CA GLN A 490 10.08 -11.68 15.19
C GLN A 490 8.83 -12.47 15.59
N LYS A 491 8.97 -13.56 16.35
CA LYS A 491 7.85 -14.37 16.81
C LYS A 491 6.95 -13.61 17.79
N LEU A 492 7.54 -12.95 18.79
CA LEU A 492 6.85 -12.14 19.80
C LEU A 492 6.10 -10.97 19.18
N HIS A 493 6.74 -10.27 18.25
CA HIS A 493 6.10 -9.15 17.55
C HIS A 493 4.93 -9.64 16.69
N ARG A 494 5.08 -10.75 15.97
CA ARG A 494 3.99 -11.36 15.18
C ARG A 494 2.81 -11.77 16.05
N ASP A 495 3.06 -12.49 17.15
CA ASP A 495 1.99 -13.08 17.96
C ASP A 495 1.30 -12.04 18.88
N LYS A 496 2.00 -11.00 19.36
CA LYS A 496 1.39 -9.89 20.13
C LYS A 496 0.55 -8.95 19.26
N ASN A 497 1.10 -8.51 18.12
CA ASN A 497 0.46 -7.45 17.33
C ASN A 497 -0.66 -7.98 16.41
N MET A 498 -0.58 -9.22 15.91
CA MET A 498 -1.59 -9.77 15.00
C MET A 498 -2.66 -10.64 15.67
N ARG A 499 -2.36 -11.27 16.82
CA ARG A 499 -3.23 -12.31 17.40
C ARG A 499 -3.66 -12.06 18.85
N GLY A 500 -3.20 -10.97 19.46
CA GLY A 500 -3.60 -10.57 20.81
C GLY A 500 -3.18 -11.54 21.91
N TYR A 501 -2.20 -12.42 21.66
CA TYR A 501 -1.74 -13.38 22.66
C TYR A 501 -0.93 -12.71 23.78
N SER A 502 -1.07 -13.22 25.01
CA SER A 502 -0.26 -12.76 26.14
C SER A 502 1.22 -13.13 25.96
N THR A 503 2.10 -12.42 26.66
CA THR A 503 3.55 -12.73 26.64
C THR A 503 3.81 -14.15 27.13
N GLU A 504 3.04 -14.65 28.10
CA GLU A 504 3.17 -16.02 28.61
C GLU A 504 2.86 -17.06 27.51
N ALA A 505 1.75 -16.90 26.79
CA ALA A 505 1.34 -17.86 25.75
C ALA A 505 2.35 -18.00 24.60
N VAL A 506 3.03 -16.89 24.24
CA VAL A 506 4.11 -16.93 23.24
C VAL A 506 5.36 -17.57 23.81
N THR A 507 5.70 -17.29 25.06
CA THR A 507 6.84 -17.90 25.76
C THR A 507 6.67 -19.42 25.84
N ASP A 508 5.49 -19.89 26.21
CA ASP A 508 5.17 -21.31 26.26
C ASP A 508 5.29 -21.96 24.87
N THR A 509 4.86 -21.26 23.83
CA THR A 509 5.02 -21.75 22.44
C THR A 509 6.48 -21.83 22.01
N ILE A 510 7.33 -20.88 22.40
CA ILE A 510 8.76 -20.91 22.12
C ILE A 510 9.38 -22.11 22.84
N LEU A 511 9.20 -22.21 24.16
CA LEU A 511 9.74 -23.28 24.99
C LEU A 511 9.31 -24.66 24.49
N ARG A 512 8.04 -24.81 24.10
CA ARG A 512 7.48 -26.04 23.53
C ARG A 512 8.25 -26.53 22.30
N ARG A 513 8.70 -25.62 21.44
CA ARG A 513 9.38 -25.98 20.19
C ARG A 513 10.90 -26.18 20.37
N MET A 514 11.46 -25.83 21.51
CA MET A 514 12.92 -25.83 21.70
C MET A 514 13.53 -27.22 21.65
N HIS A 515 12.85 -28.23 22.18
CA HIS A 515 13.33 -29.61 22.10
C HIS A 515 13.54 -30.01 20.62
N ASP A 516 12.50 -29.89 19.81
CA ASP A 516 12.57 -30.29 18.40
C ASP A 516 13.46 -29.37 17.57
N TYR A 517 13.53 -28.07 17.91
CA TYR A 517 14.47 -27.17 17.27
C TYR A 517 15.93 -27.63 17.49
N VAL A 518 16.29 -27.98 18.73
CA VAL A 518 17.64 -28.46 19.08
C VAL A 518 17.96 -29.82 18.45
N HIS A 519 16.98 -30.71 18.33
CA HIS A 519 17.22 -32.08 17.86
C HIS A 519 17.00 -32.29 16.35
N TYR A 520 16.12 -31.52 15.72
CA TYR A 520 15.80 -31.66 14.30
C TYR A 520 16.26 -30.48 13.45
N VAL A 521 16.29 -29.25 13.96
CA VAL A 521 16.67 -28.07 13.16
C VAL A 521 18.16 -27.76 13.27
N VAL A 522 18.67 -27.53 14.48
CA VAL A 522 20.06 -27.12 14.71
C VAL A 522 21.11 -28.05 14.08
N PRO A 523 21.01 -29.40 14.17
CA PRO A 523 22.03 -30.29 13.64
C PRO A 523 22.20 -30.19 12.12
N GLN A 524 21.16 -29.73 11.40
CA GLN A 524 21.20 -29.56 9.95
C GLN A 524 22.24 -28.52 9.52
N PHE A 525 22.43 -27.44 10.27
CA PHE A 525 23.43 -26.39 9.95
C PHE A 525 24.88 -26.87 10.02
N SER A 526 25.15 -28.01 10.67
CA SER A 526 26.46 -28.65 10.63
C SER A 526 26.72 -29.38 9.31
N ARG A 527 25.65 -29.72 8.56
CA ARG A 527 25.66 -30.49 7.31
C ARG A 527 25.57 -29.63 6.06
N THR A 528 25.14 -28.37 6.20
CA THR A 528 25.02 -27.41 5.09
C THR A 528 26.38 -27.04 4.50
N HIS A 529 26.41 -26.80 3.19
CA HIS A 529 27.61 -26.35 2.48
C HIS A 529 27.88 -24.87 2.73
N VAL A 530 26.82 -24.05 2.83
CA VAL A 530 26.90 -22.62 3.12
C VAL A 530 25.84 -22.26 4.16
N ASN A 531 26.24 -21.55 5.22
CA ASN A 531 25.32 -20.98 6.20
C ASN A 531 25.31 -19.46 6.09
N PHE A 532 24.12 -18.89 5.96
CA PHE A 532 23.84 -17.46 6.07
C PHE A 532 23.21 -17.20 7.43
N GLN A 533 23.99 -16.60 8.33
CA GLN A 533 23.52 -16.27 9.66
C GLN A 533 23.29 -14.77 9.81
N ARG A 534 22.05 -14.33 9.98
CA ARG A 534 21.73 -12.90 10.20
C ARG A 534 21.86 -12.52 11.68
N VAL A 535 22.68 -11.52 11.96
CA VAL A 535 23.04 -11.05 13.30
C VAL A 535 22.70 -9.56 13.43
N PRO A 536 21.71 -9.16 14.24
CA PRO A 536 21.46 -7.77 14.59
C PRO A 536 22.66 -7.11 15.27
N MET A 537 22.88 -5.85 14.93
CA MET A 537 23.87 -4.96 15.55
C MET A 537 23.25 -4.01 16.58
N VAL A 538 21.98 -4.25 16.93
CA VAL A 538 21.23 -3.53 17.96
C VAL A 538 21.02 -4.42 19.19
N ASP A 539 20.62 -3.81 20.30
CA ASP A 539 20.36 -4.54 21.53
C ASP A 539 19.20 -5.54 21.37
N THR A 540 19.56 -6.82 21.36
CA THR A 540 18.64 -7.95 21.33
C THR A 540 18.82 -8.84 22.56
N SER A 541 19.46 -8.34 23.63
CA SER A 541 19.76 -9.10 24.85
C SER A 541 18.50 -9.62 25.55
N ASN A 542 17.40 -8.85 25.50
CA ASN A 542 16.10 -9.25 26.01
C ASN A 542 15.05 -9.18 24.89
N PRO A 543 14.74 -10.29 24.21
CA PRO A 543 13.80 -10.32 23.09
C PRO A 543 12.35 -10.03 23.51
N PHE A 544 12.00 -10.16 24.79
CA PHE A 544 10.63 -9.98 25.31
C PHE A 544 10.21 -8.51 25.46
N ILE A 545 11.18 -7.60 25.54
CA ILE A 545 10.95 -6.14 25.65
C ILE A 545 11.23 -5.39 24.35
N ALA A 546 11.68 -6.09 23.30
CA ALA A 546 11.99 -5.49 22.02
C ALA A 546 10.71 -4.91 21.39
N ARG A 547 10.76 -3.60 21.07
CA ARG A 547 9.61 -2.88 20.50
C ARG A 547 9.51 -3.04 18.99
N THR A 548 10.64 -3.24 18.33
CA THR A 548 10.76 -3.32 16.87
C THR A 548 11.61 -4.53 16.50
N ILE A 549 11.36 -5.08 15.32
CA ILE A 549 12.21 -6.10 14.71
C ILE A 549 13.40 -5.38 14.09
N PRO A 550 14.66 -5.75 14.41
CA PRO A 550 15.84 -5.20 13.74
C PRO A 550 15.71 -5.31 12.22
N THR A 551 16.03 -4.22 11.52
CA THR A 551 16.03 -4.14 10.06
C THR A 551 17.27 -4.80 9.43
N ALA A 552 17.28 -4.97 8.11
CA ALA A 552 18.43 -5.53 7.40
C ALA A 552 19.67 -4.64 7.54
N ASP A 553 19.50 -3.31 7.50
CA ASP A 553 20.59 -2.34 7.67
C ASP A 553 21.11 -2.28 9.12
N GLU A 554 20.28 -2.65 10.08
CA GLU A 554 20.68 -2.85 11.49
C GLU A 554 21.28 -4.24 11.75
N SER A 555 21.60 -5.01 10.71
CA SER A 555 22.14 -6.37 10.81
C SER A 555 23.38 -6.57 9.96
N MET A 556 24.18 -7.56 10.34
CA MET A 556 25.21 -8.16 9.51
C MET A 556 24.80 -9.60 9.18
N VAL A 557 25.33 -10.15 8.08
CA VAL A 557 25.15 -11.56 7.72
C VAL A 557 26.50 -12.25 7.71
N VAL A 558 26.63 -13.26 8.57
CA VAL A 558 27.82 -14.11 8.69
C VAL A 558 27.63 -15.30 7.75
N ILE A 559 28.47 -15.38 6.72
CA ILE A 559 28.39 -16.40 5.67
C ILE A 559 29.54 -17.38 5.85
N ARG A 560 29.22 -18.58 6.33
CA ARG A 560 30.21 -19.65 6.60
C ARG A 560 30.15 -20.72 5.52
N PHE A 561 31.29 -21.01 4.92
CA PHE A 561 31.45 -22.11 3.95
C PHE A 561 32.01 -23.36 4.65
N ALA A 562 31.39 -24.52 4.43
CA ALA A 562 31.89 -25.79 4.95
C ALA A 562 33.23 -26.16 4.29
N ASN A 563 33.36 -25.91 2.99
CA ASN A 563 34.60 -26.07 2.24
C ASN A 563 34.94 -24.74 1.52
N PRO A 564 35.94 -23.97 1.99
CA PRO A 564 36.30 -22.69 1.39
C PRO A 564 37.11 -22.81 0.10
N LYS A 565 37.53 -24.01 -0.31
CA LYS A 565 38.35 -24.20 -1.52
C LYS A 565 37.54 -23.83 -2.77
N GLY A 566 38.12 -22.97 -3.60
CA GLY A 566 37.51 -22.52 -4.85
C GLY A 566 36.44 -21.44 -4.67
N ILE A 567 36.39 -20.79 -3.50
CA ILE A 567 35.65 -19.55 -3.26
C ILE A 567 36.62 -18.37 -3.38
N ASP A 568 36.29 -17.40 -4.22
CA ASP A 568 37.09 -16.19 -4.42
C ASP A 568 36.66 -15.10 -3.42
N PHE A 569 37.18 -15.19 -2.19
CA PHE A 569 36.89 -14.19 -1.15
C PHE A 569 37.32 -12.77 -1.55
N PRO A 570 38.50 -12.53 -2.15
CA PRO A 570 38.86 -11.19 -2.65
C PRO A 570 37.82 -10.61 -3.63
N TYR A 571 37.31 -11.41 -4.56
CA TYR A 571 36.24 -10.98 -5.47
C TYR A 571 34.97 -10.61 -4.70
N LEU A 572 34.52 -11.48 -3.78
CA LEU A 572 33.34 -11.19 -2.95
C LEU A 572 33.52 -9.91 -2.13
N GLN A 573 34.71 -9.65 -1.59
CA GLN A 573 34.99 -8.44 -0.83
C GLN A 573 34.96 -7.17 -1.68
N ASN A 574 35.48 -7.24 -2.90
CA ASN A 574 35.44 -6.11 -3.84
C ASN A 574 34.02 -5.81 -4.32
N MET A 575 33.21 -6.84 -4.56
CA MET A 575 31.84 -6.68 -5.05
C MET A 575 30.86 -6.27 -3.94
N ILE A 576 31.13 -6.67 -2.70
CA ILE A 576 30.26 -6.43 -1.56
C ILE A 576 30.94 -5.43 -0.64
N ASP A 577 30.76 -4.16 -0.95
CA ASP A 577 31.30 -3.07 -0.14
C ASP A 577 30.84 -3.20 1.34
N GLY A 578 31.76 -2.91 2.28
CA GLY A 578 31.55 -3.11 3.71
C GLY A 578 31.66 -4.56 4.21
N SER A 579 32.05 -5.51 3.36
CA SER A 579 32.30 -6.90 3.78
C SER A 579 33.72 -7.13 4.29
N PHE A 580 33.87 -8.11 5.19
CA PHE A 580 35.17 -8.49 5.75
C PHE A 580 35.24 -9.98 6.10
N MET A 581 36.45 -10.52 6.20
CA MET A 581 36.68 -11.89 6.64
C MET A 581 36.73 -11.98 8.16
N SER A 582 35.86 -12.78 8.78
CA SER A 582 35.89 -13.04 10.23
C SER A 582 36.65 -14.32 10.59
N ARG A 583 36.72 -15.28 9.66
CA ARG A 583 37.49 -16.53 9.72
C ARG A 583 37.95 -16.92 8.32
N ALA A 584 38.89 -17.86 8.21
CA ALA A 584 39.43 -18.33 6.93
C ALA A 584 38.37 -18.90 5.95
N ASN A 585 37.22 -19.34 6.47
CA ASN A 585 36.10 -19.86 5.70
C ASN A 585 34.80 -19.06 5.89
N THR A 586 34.89 -17.83 6.42
CA THR A 586 33.73 -17.02 6.78
C THR A 586 33.92 -15.56 6.37
N ILE A 587 33.01 -15.07 5.53
CA ILE A 587 32.86 -13.66 5.19
C ILE A 587 31.65 -13.08 5.92
N VAL A 588 31.73 -11.83 6.32
CA VAL A 588 30.64 -11.08 6.94
C VAL A 588 30.27 -9.94 6.00
N VAL A 589 28.98 -9.78 5.72
CA VAL A 589 28.45 -8.78 4.79
C VAL A 589 27.38 -7.92 5.47
N PRO A 590 27.17 -6.65 5.04
CA PRO A 590 26.04 -5.86 5.51
C PRO A 590 24.70 -6.55 5.22
N GLY A 591 23.74 -6.48 6.15
CA GLY A 591 22.47 -7.19 6.01
C GLY A 591 21.63 -6.71 4.82
N GLY A 592 21.66 -5.41 4.51
CA GLY A 592 21.05 -4.86 3.28
C GLY A 592 21.68 -5.36 1.97
N LYS A 593 22.83 -6.05 2.01
CA LYS A 593 23.53 -6.64 0.85
C LYS A 593 23.47 -8.17 0.81
N MET A 594 22.63 -8.79 1.64
CA MET A 594 22.49 -10.25 1.71
C MET A 594 22.10 -10.87 0.36
N GLU A 595 21.19 -10.24 -0.37
CA GLU A 595 20.72 -10.72 -1.66
C GLU A 595 21.84 -10.73 -2.71
N LEU A 596 22.59 -9.63 -2.83
CA LEU A 596 23.77 -9.57 -3.69
C LEU A 596 24.79 -10.65 -3.34
N ALA A 597 25.04 -10.87 -2.04
CA ALA A 597 25.95 -11.92 -1.59
C ALA A 597 25.46 -13.30 -2.03
N MET A 598 24.17 -13.60 -1.87
CA MET A 598 23.58 -14.86 -2.32
C MET A 598 23.71 -15.05 -3.83
N GLN A 599 23.44 -14.02 -4.64
CA GLN A 599 23.60 -14.12 -6.09
C GLN A 599 25.05 -14.43 -6.49
N LEU A 600 26.02 -13.68 -5.95
CA LEU A 600 27.44 -13.87 -6.25
C LEU A 600 27.96 -15.25 -5.81
N ILE A 601 27.39 -15.80 -4.73
CA ILE A 601 27.79 -17.11 -4.19
C ILE A 601 27.09 -18.26 -4.93
N PHE A 602 25.76 -18.19 -5.12
CA PHE A 602 24.97 -19.31 -5.63
C PHE A 602 25.10 -19.52 -7.13
N THR A 603 25.27 -18.46 -7.92
CA THR A 603 25.41 -18.59 -9.38
C THR A 603 26.57 -19.53 -9.77
N PRO A 604 27.80 -19.38 -9.23
CA PRO A 604 28.86 -20.34 -9.46
C PRO A 604 28.55 -21.77 -9.01
N PHE A 605 27.82 -21.96 -7.90
CA PHE A 605 27.41 -23.29 -7.46
C PHE A 605 26.43 -23.94 -8.44
N ILE A 606 25.43 -23.19 -8.91
CA ILE A 606 24.45 -23.68 -9.90
C ILE A 606 25.15 -24.06 -11.20
N TRP A 607 26.09 -23.24 -11.69
CA TRP A 607 26.87 -23.58 -12.88
C TRP A 607 27.65 -24.88 -12.72
N ARG A 608 28.28 -25.11 -11.57
CA ARG A 608 28.97 -26.38 -11.26
C ARG A 608 28.01 -27.56 -11.24
N LEU A 609 26.80 -27.40 -10.71
CA LEU A 609 25.76 -28.44 -10.74
C LEU A 609 25.35 -28.77 -12.18
N MET A 610 25.07 -27.75 -13.00
CA MET A 610 24.69 -27.93 -14.40
C MET A 610 25.82 -28.53 -15.25
N GLU A 611 27.07 -28.18 -14.97
CA GLU A 611 28.23 -28.81 -15.61
C GLU A 611 28.38 -30.28 -15.21
N ARG A 612 28.21 -30.63 -13.94
CA ARG A 612 28.22 -32.03 -13.47
C ARG A 612 27.13 -32.85 -14.14
N ARG A 613 25.89 -32.32 -14.18
CA ARG A 613 24.77 -32.95 -14.89
C ARG A 613 25.12 -33.23 -16.35
N ARG A 614 25.64 -32.23 -17.06
CA ARG A 614 26.07 -32.38 -18.48
C ARG A 614 27.18 -33.39 -18.71
N LYS A 615 27.97 -33.74 -17.69
CA LYS A 615 29.01 -34.77 -17.78
C LYS A 615 28.48 -36.18 -17.48
N LEU A 616 27.34 -36.28 -16.80
CA LEU A 616 26.70 -37.54 -16.41
C LEU A 616 25.64 -38.00 -17.44
N LEU A 617 25.03 -37.06 -18.16
CA LEU A 617 24.23 -37.28 -19.37
C LEU A 617 25.15 -37.48 -20.59
#